data_AF-A0A6I4YYZ5-F1
#
_entry.id   AF-A0A6I4YYZ5-F1
#
_cell.length_a   1.000
_cell.length_b   1.000
_cell.length_c   1.000
_cell.angle_alpha   90.00
_cell.angle_beta   90.00
_cell.angle_gamma   90.00
#
_symmetry.space_group_name_H-M   'P 1'
#
loop_
_entity.id
_entity.type
_entity.pdbx_description
1 polymer ?
#
loop_
_entity_poly.entity_id
_entity_poly.type
_entity_poly.pdbx_seq_one_letter_code
_entity_poly.pdbx_strand_id
1 'polypeptide(L)' 'MTPTRFRECLDVFHWSQRGFARIIGRGEGTVRQWARGAVSIPFDVAQWLESCASFMEAHRPPERHQHADKQ' A
#
# COMPACT_ATOMS: atom_id res chain seq x y z
N MET A 1 1.56 -0.31 -13.39
CA MET A 1 2.31 -0.56 -12.14
C MET A 1 2.94 -1.94 -12.19
N THR A 2 4.19 -2.07 -11.75
CA THR A 2 4.91 -3.36 -11.70
C THR A 2 4.57 -4.13 -10.41
N PRO A 3 4.79 -5.46 -10.35
CA PRO A 3 4.60 -6.24 -9.13
C PRO A 3 5.50 -5.81 -7.97
N THR A 4 6.69 -5.29 -8.28
CA THR A 4 7.61 -4.73 -7.28
C THR A 4 7.04 -3.43 -6.70
N ARG A 5 6.67 -2.46 -7.56
CA ARG A 5 6.06 -1.21 -7.10
C ARG A 5 4.75 -1.45 -6.33
N PHE A 6 3.95 -2.42 -6.76
CA PHE A 6 2.75 -2.81 -6.03
C PHE A 6 3.04 -3.20 -4.58
N ARG A 7 4.09 -4.01 -4.34
CA ARG A 7 4.48 -4.42 -2.99
C ARG A 7 5.00 -3.24 -2.17
N GLU A 8 5.85 -2.41 -2.78
CA GLU A 8 6.35 -1.18 -2.15
C GLU A 8 5.21 -0.26 -1.70
N CYS A 9 4.20 -0.05 -2.54
CA CYS A 9 3.04 0.75 -2.17
C CYS A 9 2.30 0.15 -0.97
N LEU A 10 2.10 -1.18 -0.92
CA LEU A 10 1.48 -1.81 0.24
C LEU A 10 2.31 -1.64 1.52
N ASP A 11 3.64 -1.69 1.40
CA ASP A 11 4.57 -1.49 2.51
C ASP A 11 4.49 -0.06 3.07
N VAL A 12 4.31 0.96 2.22
CA VAL A 12 4.09 2.36 2.63
C VAL A 12 2.86 2.49 3.55
N PHE A 13 1.80 1.73 3.31
CA PHE A 13 0.59 1.74 4.17
C PHE A 13 0.63 0.71 5.30
N HIS A 14 1.68 -0.11 5.38
CA HIS A 14 1.73 -1.30 6.23
C HIS A 14 0.56 -2.27 6.01
N TRP A 15 0.08 -2.38 4.76
CA TRP A 15 -1.01 -3.28 4.41
C TRP A 15 -0.50 -4.65 3.96
N SER A 16 -1.11 -5.71 4.49
CA SER A 16 -0.92 -7.04 3.90
C SER A 16 -1.73 -7.17 2.60
N GLN A 17 -1.30 -8.05 1.69
CA GLN A 17 -2.06 -8.37 0.47
C GLN A 17 -3.51 -8.80 0.77
N ARG A 18 -3.72 -9.53 1.87
CA ARG A 18 -5.05 -9.89 2.38
C ARG A 18 -5.85 -8.66 2.83
N GLY A 19 -5.21 -7.76 3.58
CA GLY A 19 -5.85 -6.51 4.00
C GLY A 19 -6.26 -5.67 2.80
N PHE A 20 -5.35 -5.50 1.84
CA PHE A 20 -5.61 -4.79 0.61
C PHE A 20 -6.77 -5.40 -0.20
N ALA A 21 -6.81 -6.73 -0.35
CA ALA A 21 -7.88 -7.43 -1.04
C ALA A 21 -9.27 -7.08 -0.46
N ARG A 22 -9.38 -6.95 0.86
CA ARG A 22 -10.61 -6.54 1.54
C ARG A 22 -10.95 -5.08 1.28
N ILE A 23 -9.97 -4.18 1.27
CA ILE A 23 -10.15 -2.74 1.00
C ILE A 23 -10.77 -2.52 -0.38
N ILE A 24 -10.30 -3.24 -1.40
CA ILE A 24 -10.78 -3.08 -2.78
C ILE A 24 -11.89 -4.06 -3.18
N GLY A 25 -12.36 -4.90 -2.26
CA GLY A 25 -13.42 -5.89 -2.53
C GLY A 25 -13.04 -6.94 -3.59
N ARG A 26 -11.76 -7.36 -3.64
CA ARG A 26 -11.25 -8.37 -4.59
C ARG A 26 -10.80 -9.63 -3.86
N GLY A 27 -10.74 -10.74 -4.58
CA GLY A 27 -10.25 -12.01 -4.04
C GLY A 27 -8.76 -11.95 -3.71
N GLU A 28 -8.36 -12.49 -2.55
CA GLU A 28 -6.95 -12.53 -2.13
C GLU A 28 -6.06 -13.26 -3.14
N GLY A 29 -6.60 -14.29 -3.81
CA GLY A 29 -5.88 -15.03 -4.86
C GLY A 29 -5.46 -14.11 -6.00
N THR A 30 -6.37 -13.26 -6.49
CA THR A 30 -6.09 -12.27 -7.55
C THR A 30 -5.01 -11.29 -7.11
N VAL A 31 -5.09 -10.78 -5.87
CA VAL A 31 -4.07 -9.87 -5.33
C VAL A 31 -2.69 -10.54 -5.21
N ARG A 32 -2.64 -11.82 -4.78
CA ARG A 32 -1.39 -12.60 -4.80
C ARG A 32 -0.85 -12.78 -6.22
N GLN A 33 -1.73 -12.94 -7.21
CA GLN A 33 -1.33 -13.05 -8.62
C GLN A 33 -0.71 -11.75 -9.15
N TRP A 34 -1.20 -10.60 -8.72
CA TRP A 34 -0.59 -9.30 -8.99
C TRP A 34 0.79 -9.17 -8.37
N ALA A 35 0.94 -9.53 -7.09
CA ALA A 35 2.21 -9.43 -6.37
C ALA A 35 3.33 -10.31 -6.98
N ARG A 36 2.97 -11.46 -7.57
CA ARG A 36 3.90 -12.34 -8.29
C ARG A 36 4.08 -12.00 -9.77
N GLY A 37 3.33 -11.02 -10.30
CA GLY A 37 3.37 -10.66 -11.72
C GLY A 37 2.76 -11.67 -12.69
N ALA A 38 1.95 -12.60 -12.21
CA ALA A 38 1.34 -13.61 -13.08
C ALA A 38 0.15 -13.06 -13.88
N VAL A 39 -0.51 -12.02 -13.38
CA VAL A 39 -1.54 -11.28 -14.12
C VAL A 39 -1.31 -9.79 -13.90
N SER A 40 -1.71 -8.99 -14.88
CA SER A 40 -1.61 -7.54 -14.81
C SER A 40 -2.53 -6.97 -13.73
N ILE A 41 -2.09 -5.88 -13.14
CA ILE A 41 -2.88 -5.10 -12.18
C ILE A 41 -3.80 -4.19 -13.00
N PRO A 42 -5.12 -4.19 -12.73
CA PRO A 42 -6.06 -3.27 -13.37
C PRO A 42 -5.59 -1.82 -13.24
N PHE A 43 -5.80 -1.04 -14.30
CA PHE A 43 -5.30 0.33 -14.38
C PHE A 43 -5.88 1.23 -13.29
N ASP A 44 -7.17 1.13 -13.02
CA ASP A 44 -7.89 1.84 -11.96
C ASP A 44 -7.30 1.56 -10.57
N VAL A 45 -7.05 0.28 -10.25
CA VAL A 45 -6.43 -0.13 -8.99
C VAL A 45 -5.01 0.40 -8.88
N ALA A 46 -4.24 0.30 -9.97
CA ALA A 46 -2.87 0.80 -10.01
C ALA A 46 -2.79 2.32 -9.82
N GLN A 47 -3.63 3.08 -10.52
CA GLN A 47 -3.69 4.53 -10.44
C GLN A 47 -4.10 5.00 -9.05
N TRP A 48 -5.14 4.39 -8.47
CA TRP A 48 -5.59 4.73 -7.12
C TRP A 48 -4.51 4.44 -6.08
N LEU A 49 -3.90 3.25 -6.12
CA LEU A 49 -2.86 2.87 -5.15
C LEU A 49 -1.63 3.78 -5.24
N GLU A 50 -1.19 4.14 -6.46
CA GLU A 50 -0.07 5.06 -6.66
C GLU A 50 -0.40 6.44 -6.10
N SER A 51 -1.61 6.95 -6.33
CA SER A 51 -2.04 8.26 -5.80
C SER A 51 -2.00 8.30 -4.28
N CYS A 52 -2.48 7.24 -3.62
CA CYS A 52 -2.40 7.12 -2.17
C CYS A 52 -0.94 7.06 -1.70
N ALA A 53 -0.07 6.33 -2.42
CA ALA A 53 1.32 6.12 -2.00
C ALA A 53 2.09 7.44 -2.11
N SER A 54 1.94 8.15 -3.23
CA SER A 54 2.52 9.49 -3.42
C SER A 54 2.04 10.48 -2.36
N PHE A 55 0.78 10.42 -1.94
CA PHE A 55 0.29 11.27 -0.86
C PHE A 55 0.98 10.98 0.48
N MET A 56 1.10 9.71 0.87
CA MET A 56 1.77 9.31 2.11
C MET A 56 3.27 9.62 2.10
N GLU A 57 3.93 9.40 0.96
CA GLU A 57 5.35 9.72 0.78
C GLU A 57 5.60 11.24 0.91
N ALA A 58 4.69 12.07 0.38
CA ALA A 58 4.77 13.53 0.48
C ALA A 58 4.41 14.07 1.88
N HIS A 59 3.55 13.37 2.62
CA HIS A 59 3.04 13.79 3.93
C HIS A 59 3.51 12.81 5.00
N ARG A 60 4.77 12.99 5.44
CA ARG A 60 5.35 12.19 6.51
C ARG A 60 4.42 12.20 7.74
N PRO A 61 4.19 11.05 8.41
CA PRO A 61 3.43 11.02 9.65
C PRO A 61 4.07 11.96 10.70
N PRO A 62 3.27 12.53 11.61
CA PRO A 62 3.79 13.36 12.67
C PRO A 62 4.84 12.57 13.46
N GLU A 63 6.01 13.19 13.65
CA GLU A 63 7.05 12.58 14.45
C GLU A 63 6.53 12.45 15.88
N ARG A 64 6.83 11.32 16.52
CA ARG A 64 6.50 11.12 17.94
C ARG A 64 7.25 12.22 18.70
N HIS A 65 6.55 13.26 19.14
CA HIS A 65 7.08 14.15 20.15
C HIS A 65 7.37 13.28 21.36
N GLN A 66 8.65 13.06 21.65
CA GLN A 66 9.04 12.60 22.97
C GLN A 66 8.56 13.69 23.91
N HIS A 67 7.39 13.51 24.51
CA HIS A 67 7.08 14.24 25.74
C HIS A 67 8.26 13.93 26.65
N ALA A 68 9.08 14.96 26.88
CA ALA A 68 10.07 15.01 27.94
C ALA A 68 9.27 14.88 29.23
N ASP A 69 8.95 13.64 29.57
CA ASP A 69 8.26 13.29 30.79
C ASP A 69 9.33 13.03 31.85
N LYS A 70 9.11 13.67 33.00
CA LYS A 70 9.88 13.70 34.26
C LYS A 70 10.91 14.84 34.34
N GLN A 71 10.56 15.97 34.96
CA GLN A 71 10.41 16.21 36.42
C GLN A 71 11.70 15.90 37.20
#